data_AF-A0A941J674-F1
#
_entry.id   AF-A0A941J674-F1
#
_cell.length_a   1.000
_cell.length_b   1.000
_cell.length_c   1.000
_cell.angle_alpha   90.00
_cell.angle_beta   90.00
_cell.angle_gamma   90.00
#
_symmetry.space_group_name_H-M   'P 1'
#
loop_
_entity.id
_entity.type
_entity.pdbx_description
1 polymer ?
#
loop_
_entity_poly.entity_id
_entity_poly.type
_entity_poly.pdbx_seq_one_letter_code
_entity_poly.pdbx_strand_id
1 'polypeptide(L)'
;MDLIAAGGLLAIPYIFGFLMFNVSGWLLDKHMANREKYLAAAGALLSAIFLFLMSNATSIGLIITYLTLNSVALSFFGTVLYTIIIKYSPKELTGSASGLVTFAGQIAGAVSPLALGLIISLFNDSYNAAFLFLVIIALLGTIVAVSIKNNQAQPAKEYEKHLPLYKVF
;
A
#
# COMPACT_ATOMS: atom_id res chain seq x y z
N MET A 1 26.58 -2.60 -16.17
CA MET A 1 26.44 -3.26 -14.85
C MET A 1 26.23 -4.73 -15.09
N ASP A 2 26.85 -5.58 -14.30
CA ASP A 2 26.58 -7.02 -14.35
C ASP A 2 25.27 -7.34 -13.61
N LEU A 3 24.56 -8.38 -14.03
CA LEU A 3 23.22 -8.72 -13.55
C LEU A 3 23.17 -8.94 -12.04
N ILE A 4 24.24 -9.50 -11.47
CA ILE A 4 24.39 -9.75 -10.03
C ILE A 4 24.40 -8.44 -9.24
N ALA A 5 25.09 -7.41 -9.72
CA ALA A 5 25.15 -6.11 -9.06
C ALA A 5 23.79 -5.38 -9.11
N ALA A 6 23.06 -5.52 -10.23
CA ALA A 6 21.70 -4.99 -10.35
C ALA A 6 20.73 -5.69 -9.38
N GLY A 7 20.83 -7.02 -9.25
CA GLY A 7 20.03 -7.80 -8.28
C GLY A 7 20.27 -7.37 -6.83
N GLY A 8 21.54 -7.15 -6.45
CA GLY A 8 21.89 -6.65 -5.12
C GLY A 8 21.31 -5.26 -4.81
N LEU A 9 21.31 -4.36 -5.79
CA LEU A 9 20.72 -3.02 -5.64
C LEU A 9 19.19 -3.06 -5.49
N LEU A 10 18.52 -3.97 -6.18
CA LEU A 10 17.06 -4.13 -6.08
C LEU A 10 16.62 -4.73 -4.74
N ALA A 11 17.49 -5.45 -4.03
CA ALA A 11 17.19 -5.97 -2.70
C ALA A 11 16.97 -4.85 -1.66
N ILE A 12 17.61 -3.68 -1.85
CA ILE A 12 17.56 -2.56 -0.91
C ILE A 12 16.11 -2.05 -0.72
N PRO A 13 15.36 -1.68 -1.77
CA PRO A 13 13.95 -1.30 -1.64
C PRO A 13 13.10 -2.32 -0.88
N TYR A 14 13.28 -3.62 -1.13
CA TYR A 14 12.50 -4.66 -0.48
C TYR A 14 12.80 -4.79 1.01
N ILE A 15 14.08 -4.74 1.40
CA ILE A 15 14.49 -4.80 2.81
C ILE A 15 13.93 -3.60 3.58
N PHE A 16 14.11 -2.38 3.05
CA PHE A 16 13.59 -1.17 3.69
C PHE A 16 12.06 -1.15 3.73
N GLY A 17 11.41 -1.58 2.64
CA GLY A 17 9.96 -1.75 2.59
C GLY A 17 9.45 -2.71 3.67
N PHE A 18 10.08 -3.88 3.81
CA PHE A 18 9.74 -4.86 4.84
C PHE A 18 9.90 -4.32 6.26
N LEU A 19 11.05 -3.69 6.56
CA LEU A 19 11.29 -3.08 7.87
C LEU A 19 10.23 -2.00 8.16
N MET A 20 9.94 -1.16 7.17
CA MET A 20 8.96 -0.10 7.34
C MET A 20 7.53 -0.64 7.49
N PHE A 21 7.20 -1.76 6.87
CA PHE A 21 5.88 -2.39 7.02
C PHE A 21 5.61 -2.77 8.48
N ASN A 22 6.62 -3.30 9.17
CA ASN A 22 6.54 -3.63 10.60
C ASN A 22 6.44 -2.37 11.47
N VAL A 23 7.27 -1.34 11.19
CA VAL A 23 7.23 -0.06 11.92
C VAL A 23 5.90 0.66 11.72
N SER A 24 5.35 0.62 10.51
CA SER A 24 4.04 1.15 10.16
C SER A 24 2.93 0.49 10.97
N GLY A 25 2.97 -0.85 11.13
CA GLY A 25 2.03 -1.59 11.98
C GLY A 25 2.10 -1.14 13.44
N TRP A 26 3.30 -1.06 14.00
CA TRP A 26 3.51 -0.56 15.36
C TRP A 26 3.01 0.89 15.54
N LEU A 27 3.25 1.76 14.55
CA LEU A 27 2.79 3.15 14.55
C LEU A 27 1.26 3.22 14.53
N LEU A 28 0.60 2.36 13.74
CA LEU A 28 -0.85 2.28 13.66
C LEU A 28 -1.48 1.88 14.98
N ASP A 29 -0.94 0.85 15.61
CA ASP A 29 -1.47 0.29 16.84
C ASP A 29 -1.32 1.26 18.02
N LYS A 30 -0.18 1.98 18.08
CA LYS A 30 0.12 2.84 19.24
C LYS A 30 -0.39 4.28 19.09
N HIS A 31 -0.38 4.84 17.89
CA HIS A 31 -0.54 6.30 17.71
C HIS A 31 -1.65 6.70 16.72
N MET A 32 -2.17 5.81 15.88
CA MET A 32 -3.10 6.16 14.80
C MET A 32 -4.46 5.44 14.89
N ALA A 33 -4.89 5.02 16.08
CA ALA A 33 -6.23 4.47 16.26
C ALA A 33 -7.31 5.44 15.75
N ASN A 34 -8.23 4.94 14.90
CA ASN A 34 -9.26 5.70 14.19
C ASN A 34 -8.75 6.73 13.17
N ARG A 35 -7.44 6.84 12.96
CA ARG A 35 -6.79 7.76 12.00
C ARG A 35 -6.01 7.01 10.92
N GLU A 36 -6.21 5.70 10.80
CA GLU A 36 -5.48 4.79 9.92
C GLU A 36 -5.49 5.29 8.47
N LYS A 37 -6.65 5.78 8.01
CA LYS A 37 -6.83 6.32 6.65
C LYS A 37 -5.86 7.45 6.28
N TYR A 38 -5.45 8.28 7.25
CA TYR A 38 -4.52 9.37 7.00
C TYR A 38 -3.11 8.86 6.75
N LEU A 39 -2.74 7.73 7.38
CA LEU A 39 -1.45 7.09 7.13
C LEU A 39 -1.42 6.44 5.74
N ALA A 40 -2.53 5.83 5.29
CA ALA A 40 -2.66 5.35 3.92
C ALA A 40 -2.58 6.48 2.89
N ALA A 41 -3.30 7.58 3.14
CA ALA A 41 -3.27 8.76 2.28
C ALA A 41 -1.87 9.37 2.21
N ALA A 42 -1.18 9.49 3.34
CA ALA A 42 0.20 9.97 3.38
C ALA A 42 1.15 9.04 2.61
N GLY A 43 1.02 7.72 2.76
CA GLY A 43 1.82 6.74 2.01
C GLY A 43 1.59 6.83 0.50
N ALA A 44 0.33 6.89 0.06
CA ALA A 44 0.00 7.03 -1.37
C ALA A 44 0.47 8.37 -1.95
N LEU A 45 0.36 9.46 -1.18
CA LEU A 45 0.83 10.78 -1.60
C LEU A 45 2.36 10.83 -1.70
N LEU A 46 3.07 10.29 -0.71
CA LEU A 46 4.52 10.16 -0.73
C LEU A 46 4.97 9.30 -1.91
N SER A 47 4.26 8.21 -2.22
CA SER A 47 4.52 7.39 -3.40
C SER A 47 4.41 8.21 -4.69
N ALA A 48 3.35 9.02 -4.85
CA ALA A 48 3.21 9.90 -6.00
C ALA A 48 4.40 10.88 -6.13
N ILE A 49 4.85 11.46 -5.02
CA ILE A 49 6.01 12.37 -5.00
C ILE A 49 7.28 11.63 -5.42
N PHE A 50 7.57 10.47 -4.85
CA PHE A 50 8.79 9.73 -5.16
C PHE A 50 8.80 9.19 -6.59
N LEU A 51 7.65 8.76 -7.12
CA LEU A 51 7.51 8.38 -8.52
C LEU A 51 7.77 9.57 -9.47
N PHE A 52 7.29 10.77 -9.12
CA PHE A 52 7.58 11.97 -9.89
C PHE A 52 9.06 12.37 -9.81
N LEU A 53 9.70 12.26 -8.65
CA LEU A 53 11.14 12.50 -8.53
C LEU A 53 11.96 11.47 -9.30
N MET A 54 11.49 10.22 -9.32
CA MET A 54 12.11 9.12 -10.05
C MET A 54 12.09 9.33 -11.56
N SER A 55 11.04 9.93 -12.13
CA SER A 55 10.99 10.23 -13.57
C SER A 55 12.02 11.26 -14.02
N ASN A 56 12.51 12.10 -13.10
CA ASN A 56 13.53 13.11 -13.35
C ASN A 56 14.94 12.66 -12.92
N ALA A 57 15.11 11.39 -12.52
CA ALA A 57 16.37 10.89 -12.02
C ALA A 57 17.40 10.74 -13.15
N THR A 58 18.58 11.36 -12.96
CA THR A 58 19.67 11.35 -13.95
C THR A 58 20.71 10.26 -13.71
N SER A 59 20.59 9.50 -12.61
CA SER A 59 21.52 8.43 -12.27
C SER A 59 20.82 7.20 -11.68
N ILE A 60 21.43 6.04 -11.87
CA ILE A 60 20.96 4.76 -11.31
C ILE A 60 20.85 4.83 -9.78
N GLY A 61 21.81 5.49 -9.11
CA GLY A 61 21.78 5.67 -7.66
C GLY A 61 20.54 6.45 -7.20
N LEU A 62 20.17 7.51 -7.92
CA LEU A 62 18.93 8.27 -7.64
C LEU A 62 17.68 7.42 -7.90
N ILE A 63 17.65 6.65 -8.99
CA ILE A 63 16.55 5.72 -9.29
C ILE A 63 16.33 4.74 -8.13
N ILE A 64 17.40 4.08 -7.65
CA ILE A 64 17.30 3.14 -6.53
C ILE A 64 16.91 3.84 -5.23
N THR A 65 17.39 5.07 -5.01
CA THR A 65 17.03 5.86 -3.82
C THR A 65 15.53 6.18 -3.81
N TYR A 66 15.00 6.71 -4.92
CA TYR A 66 13.57 7.02 -5.03
C TYR A 66 12.71 5.76 -5.03
N LEU A 67 13.17 4.67 -5.63
CA LEU A 67 12.50 3.37 -5.55
C LEU A 67 12.41 2.88 -4.10
N THR A 68 13.50 3.01 -3.34
CA THR A 68 13.54 2.64 -1.91
C THR A 68 12.57 3.49 -1.09
N LEU A 69 12.60 4.81 -1.28
CA LEU A 69 11.68 5.73 -0.61
C LEU A 69 10.21 5.46 -0.99
N ASN A 70 9.95 5.12 -2.25
CA ASN A 70 8.64 4.69 -2.71
C ASN A 70 8.19 3.38 -2.05
N SER A 71 9.07 2.40 -1.89
CA SER A 71 8.76 1.17 -1.15
C SER A 71 8.41 1.44 0.31
N VAL A 72 9.16 2.31 0.98
CA VAL A 72 8.86 2.78 2.36
C VAL A 72 7.50 3.47 2.42
N ALA A 73 7.18 4.34 1.46
CA ALA A 73 5.89 5.02 1.38
C ALA A 73 4.71 4.04 1.17
N LEU A 74 4.88 3.06 0.27
CA LEU A 74 3.89 2.03 0.02
C LEU A 74 3.69 1.08 1.19
N SER A 75 4.70 0.89 2.05
CA SER A 75 4.52 0.12 3.29
C SER A 75 3.46 0.73 4.20
N PHE A 76 3.37 2.06 4.30
CA PHE A 76 2.28 2.71 5.04
C PHE A 76 0.90 2.38 4.47
N PHE A 77 0.75 2.49 3.16
CA PHE A 77 -0.50 2.16 2.47
C PHE A 77 -0.88 0.69 2.65
N GLY A 78 0.08 -0.21 2.41
CA GLY A 78 -0.13 -1.65 2.51
C GLY A 78 -0.51 -2.10 3.91
N THR A 79 0.15 -1.59 4.96
CA THR A 79 -0.21 -1.94 6.34
C THR A 79 -1.65 -1.50 6.66
N VAL A 80 -1.99 -0.25 6.35
CA VAL A 80 -3.33 0.31 6.64
C VAL A 80 -4.43 -0.47 5.92
N LEU A 81 -4.19 -0.87 4.67
CA LEU A 81 -5.15 -1.63 3.88
C LEU A 81 -5.60 -2.90 4.62
N TYR A 82 -4.65 -3.70 5.12
CA TYR A 82 -4.97 -4.89 5.89
C TYR A 82 -5.53 -4.58 7.28
N THR A 83 -5.03 -3.54 7.95
CA THR A 83 -5.57 -3.09 9.24
C THR A 83 -7.06 -2.73 9.15
N ILE A 84 -7.48 -2.03 8.10
CA ILE A 84 -8.88 -1.65 7.88
C ILE A 84 -9.76 -2.88 7.68
N ILE A 85 -9.30 -3.85 6.89
CA ILE A 85 -10.05 -5.10 6.67
C ILE A 85 -10.27 -5.81 8.01
N ILE A 86 -9.23 -5.97 8.81
CA ILE A 86 -9.29 -6.68 10.09
C ILE A 86 -10.15 -5.93 11.12
N LYS A 87 -10.03 -4.59 11.19
CA LYS A 87 -10.75 -3.78 12.19
C LYS A 87 -12.23 -3.58 11.88
N TYR A 88 -12.58 -3.47 10.61
CA TYR A 88 -13.92 -3.00 10.20
C TYR A 88 -14.74 -4.03 9.43
N SER A 89 -14.17 -5.18 9.05
CA SER A 89 -14.95 -6.27 8.47
C SER A 89 -15.56 -7.15 9.57
N PRO A 90 -16.76 -7.71 9.35
CA PRO A 90 -17.26 -8.81 10.17
C PRO A 90 -16.24 -9.96 10.22
N LYS A 91 -16.12 -10.63 11.38
CA LYS A 91 -15.12 -11.69 11.57
C LYS A 91 -15.31 -12.84 10.57
N GLU A 92 -16.56 -13.13 10.23
CA GLU A 92 -16.96 -14.16 9.28
C GLU A 92 -16.57 -13.83 7.84
N LEU A 93 -16.45 -12.53 7.52
CA LEU A 93 -16.14 -12.04 6.17
C LEU A 93 -14.69 -11.58 5.99
N THR A 94 -13.92 -11.49 7.07
CA THR A 94 -12.53 -10.98 7.04
C THR A 94 -11.64 -11.79 6.10
N GLY A 95 -11.81 -13.12 6.05
CA GLY A 95 -11.11 -14.00 5.12
C GLY A 95 -11.45 -13.70 3.65
N SER A 96 -12.75 -13.59 3.34
CA SER A 96 -13.22 -13.27 1.99
C SER A 96 -12.81 -11.87 1.54
N ALA A 97 -12.90 -10.87 2.43
CA ALA A 97 -12.47 -9.50 2.14
C ALA A 97 -10.97 -9.42 1.88
N SER A 98 -10.15 -10.09 2.70
CA SER A 98 -8.71 -10.19 2.49
C SER A 98 -8.36 -10.92 1.19
N GLY A 99 -9.11 -12.00 0.88
CA GLY A 99 -8.97 -12.74 -0.37
C GLY A 99 -9.27 -11.88 -1.59
N LEU A 100 -10.34 -11.09 -1.56
CA LEU A 100 -10.70 -10.16 -2.63
C LEU A 100 -9.63 -9.08 -2.84
N VAL A 101 -9.06 -8.54 -1.77
CA VAL A 101 -7.97 -7.55 -1.86
C VAL A 101 -6.72 -8.15 -2.48
N THR A 102 -6.31 -9.34 -2.06
CA THR A 102 -5.16 -10.03 -2.66
C THR A 102 -5.42 -10.39 -4.13
N PHE A 103 -6.64 -10.85 -4.46
CA PHE A 103 -7.03 -11.12 -5.84
C PHE A 103 -6.94 -9.87 -6.72
N ALA A 104 -7.52 -8.75 -6.27
CA ALA A 104 -7.44 -7.47 -6.97
C ALA A 104 -5.98 -7.01 -7.13
N GLY A 105 -5.14 -7.19 -6.10
CA GLY A 105 -3.72 -6.90 -6.14
C GLY A 105 -2.96 -7.74 -7.16
N GLN A 106 -3.23 -9.05 -7.23
CA GLN A 106 -2.60 -9.95 -8.20
C GLN A 106 -3.03 -9.64 -9.63
N ILE A 107 -4.31 -9.33 -9.86
CA ILE A 107 -4.82 -8.89 -11.16
C ILE A 107 -4.16 -7.57 -11.56
N ALA A 108 -4.10 -6.59 -10.67
CA ALA A 108 -3.42 -5.32 -10.92
C ALA A 108 -1.92 -5.55 -11.24
N GLY A 109 -1.24 -6.42 -10.50
CA GLY A 109 0.16 -6.78 -10.74
C GLY A 109 0.39 -7.47 -12.08
N ALA A 110 -0.54 -8.31 -12.54
CA ALA A 110 -0.47 -8.96 -13.85
C ALA A 110 -0.75 -7.98 -15.00
N VAL A 111 -1.68 -7.05 -14.82
CA VAL A 111 -2.08 -6.07 -15.85
C VAL A 111 -1.10 -4.89 -15.94
N SER A 112 -0.41 -4.55 -14.86
CA SER A 112 0.45 -3.35 -14.79
C SER A 112 1.56 -3.32 -15.85
N PRO A 113 2.36 -4.39 -16.10
CA PRO A 113 3.39 -4.37 -17.14
C PRO A 113 2.83 -4.15 -18.55
N LEU A 114 1.66 -4.74 -18.84
CA LEU A 114 0.98 -4.56 -20.12
C LEU A 114 0.51 -3.11 -20.28
N ALA A 115 -0.14 -2.55 -19.26
CA ALA A 115 -0.61 -1.17 -19.27
C ALA A 115 0.55 -0.19 -19.45
N LEU A 116 1.65 -0.38 -18.72
CA LEU A 116 2.86 0.44 -18.85
C LEU A 116 3.48 0.32 -20.25
N GLY A 117 3.60 -0.91 -20.78
CA GLY A 117 4.14 -1.13 -22.13
C GLY A 117 3.31 -0.45 -23.22
N LEU A 118 1.97 -0.52 -23.14
CA LEU A 118 1.07 0.17 -24.07
C LEU A 118 1.21 1.69 -23.97
N ILE A 119 1.27 2.25 -22.76
CA ILE A 119 1.46 3.70 -22.58
C ILE A 119 2.81 4.14 -23.16
N ILE A 120 3.89 3.41 -22.90
CA ILE A 120 5.21 3.75 -23.45
C ILE A 120 5.15 3.76 -24.98
N SER A 121 4.57 2.72 -25.59
CA SER A 121 4.45 2.60 -27.04
C SER A 121 3.57 3.69 -27.67
N LEU A 122 2.45 4.04 -27.05
CA LEU A 122 1.53 5.08 -27.56
C LEU A 122 2.11 6.50 -27.48
N PHE A 123 3.06 6.73 -26.58
CA PHE A 123 3.67 8.04 -26.34
C PHE A 123 5.12 8.13 -26.88
N ASN A 124 5.40 7.51 -28.02
CA ASN A 124 6.70 7.53 -28.70
C ASN A 124 7.87 7.02 -27.83
N ASP A 125 7.67 5.87 -27.18
CA ASP A 125 8.64 5.24 -26.28
C ASP A 125 9.06 6.11 -25.07
N SER A 126 8.18 7.05 -24.68
CA SER A 126 8.39 7.94 -23.55
C SER A 126 8.13 7.25 -22.22
N TYR A 127 9.21 6.88 -21.52
CA TYR A 127 9.14 6.41 -20.13
C TYR A 127 8.56 7.47 -19.18
N ASN A 128 8.71 8.76 -19.49
CA ASN A 128 8.12 9.84 -18.69
C ASN A 128 6.60 9.76 -18.67
N ALA A 129 5.96 9.36 -19.78
CA ALA A 129 4.51 9.16 -19.83
C ALA A 129 4.06 8.03 -18.90
N ALA A 130 4.81 6.93 -18.86
CA ALA A 130 4.57 5.82 -17.94
C ALA A 130 4.72 6.23 -16.46
N PHE A 131 5.76 6.98 -16.11
CA PHE A 131 5.91 7.49 -14.75
C PHE A 131 4.77 8.44 -14.35
N LEU A 132 4.38 9.38 -15.23
CA LEU A 132 3.26 10.28 -14.96
C LEU A 132 1.95 9.51 -14.77
N PHE A 133 1.72 8.45 -15.53
CA PHE A 133 0.58 7.57 -15.31
C PHE A 133 0.60 6.95 -13.91
N LEU A 134 1.74 6.41 -13.46
CA LEU A 134 1.88 5.88 -12.10
C LEU A 134 1.62 6.95 -11.02
N VAL A 135 2.10 8.17 -11.23
CA VAL A 135 1.85 9.31 -10.34
C VAL A 135 0.36 9.61 -10.24
N ILE A 136 -0.36 9.64 -11.37
CA ILE A 136 -1.81 9.87 -11.40
C ILE A 136 -2.55 8.77 -10.62
N ILE A 137 -2.19 7.50 -10.82
CA ILE A 137 -2.80 6.38 -10.10
C ILE A 137 -2.53 6.48 -8.59
N ALA A 138 -1.31 6.87 -8.18
CA ALA A 138 -0.98 7.07 -6.76
C ALA A 138 -1.76 8.24 -6.14
N LEU A 139 -1.98 9.32 -6.89
CA LEU A 139 -2.84 10.43 -6.45
C LEU A 139 -4.31 10.01 -6.34
N LEU A 140 -4.82 9.23 -7.28
CA LEU A 140 -6.17 8.63 -7.16
C LEU A 140 -6.27 7.74 -5.91
N GLY A 141 -5.24 6.92 -5.65
CA GLY A 141 -5.13 6.12 -4.42
C GLY A 141 -5.16 6.97 -3.16
N THR A 142 -4.53 8.15 -3.18
CA THR A 142 -4.58 9.13 -2.09
C THR A 142 -6.00 9.63 -1.85
N ILE A 143 -6.71 10.01 -2.92
CA ILE A 143 -8.10 10.49 -2.83
C ILE A 143 -8.99 9.39 -2.24
N VAL A 144 -8.88 8.16 -2.78
CA VAL A 144 -9.63 6.99 -2.29
C VAL A 144 -9.34 6.74 -0.82
N ALA A 145 -8.06 6.77 -0.40
CA ALA A 145 -7.68 6.57 0.99
C ALA A 145 -8.32 7.60 1.94
N VAL A 146 -8.37 8.88 1.54
CA VAL A 146 -9.03 9.93 2.35
C VAL A 146 -10.54 9.73 2.43
N SER A 147 -11.16 9.21 1.36
CA SER A 147 -12.59 8.90 1.30
C SER A 147 -13.02 7.72 2.16
N ILE A 148 -12.09 6.90 2.66
CA ILE A 148 -12.40 5.79 3.56
C ILE A 148 -13.10 6.32 4.82
N LYS A 149 -14.26 5.76 5.11
CA LYS A 149 -14.98 5.99 6.36
C LYS A 149 -14.50 4.96 7.38
N ASN A 150 -13.70 5.41 8.33
CA ASN A 150 -13.42 4.67 9.56
C ASN A 150 -14.71 4.67 10.41
N ASN A 151 -15.68 3.83 10.05
CA ASN A 151 -16.85 3.61 10.90
C ASN A 151 -16.33 2.98 12.20
N GLN A 152 -16.64 3.59 13.35
CA GLN A 152 -16.19 3.11 14.64
C GLN A 152 -16.46 1.62 14.76
N ALA A 153 -15.41 0.85 15.08
CA ALA A 153 -15.56 -0.57 15.36
C ALA A 153 -16.73 -0.73 16.34
N GLN A 154 -17.76 -1.49 15.96
CA GLN A 154 -18.73 -1.95 16.94
C GLN A 154 -17.91 -2.68 18.01
N PRO A 155 -17.89 -2.18 19.26
CA PRO A 155 -17.11 -2.82 20.29
C PRO A 155 -17.64 -4.25 20.43
N ALA A 156 -16.76 -5.24 20.27
CA ALA A 156 -17.05 -6.66 20.48
C ALA A 156 -17.64 -6.99 21.87
N LYS A 157 -17.80 -5.99 22.74
CA LYS A 157 -18.45 -6.07 24.06
C LYS A 157 -19.96 -6.32 24.00
N GLU A 158 -20.62 -6.20 22.85
CA GLU A 158 -22.07 -6.46 22.75
C GLU A 158 -22.39 -7.96 22.53
N TYR A 159 -21.45 -8.74 22.00
CA TYR A 159 -21.62 -10.21 21.86
C TYR A 159 -21.51 -10.96 23.20
N GLU A 160 -20.72 -10.45 24.16
CA GLU A 160 -20.68 -11.01 25.53
C GLU A 160 -21.95 -10.69 26.33
N LYS A 161 -22.74 -9.69 25.93
CA LYS A 161 -23.96 -9.28 26.64
C LYS A 161 -25.18 -10.14 26.28
N HIS A 162 -25.08 -10.91 25.19
CA HIS A 162 -26.17 -11.76 24.68
C HIS A 162 -25.91 -13.27 24.82
N LEU A 163 -24.88 -13.68 25.57
CA LEU A 163 -24.68 -15.06 26.01
C LEU A 163 -25.12 -15.20 27.48
N PRO A 164 -26.43 -15.36 27.76
CA PRO A 164 -26.80 -16.10 28.95
C PRO A 164 -26.28 -17.54 28.73
N LEU A 165 -25.71 -18.17 29.77
CA LEU A 165 -25.32 -19.59 29.84
C LEU A 165 -23.82 -19.95 29.69
N TYR A 166 -22.90 -19.23 30.34
CA TYR A 166 -21.65 -19.87 30.81
C TYR A 166 -21.30 -19.53 32.26
N LYS A 167 -22.33 -19.28 33.10
CA LYS A 167 -22.18 -19.20 34.56
C LYS A 167 -22.89 -20.36 35.25
N VAL A 168 -22.64 -21.59 34.80
CA VAL A 168 -22.91 -22.80 35.59
C VAL A 168 -21.88 -23.83 35.13
N PHE A 169 -20.64 -23.71 35.60
CA PHE A 169 -19.73 -24.80 35.99
C PHE A 169 -18.55 -24.15 36.72
#